data_AF-A0A0S9KDN8-F1
#
_entry.id   AF-A0A0S9KDN8-F1
#
_cell.length_a   1.000
_cell.length_b   1.000
_cell.length_c   1.000
_cell.angle_alpha   90.00
_cell.angle_beta   90.00
_cell.angle_gamma   90.00
#
_symmetry.space_group_name_H-M   'P 1'
#
loop_
_entity.id
_entity.type
_entity.pdbx_description
1 polymer ?
#
loop_
_entity_poly.entity_id
_entity_poly.type
_entity_poly.pdbx_seq_one_letter_code
_entity_poly.pdbx_strand_id
1 'polypeptide(L)'
;MNSFTRKAALACTLVAAITLGTAGVSYAATPIPVGPPNIQVVATTPEVTQDPAEVYLVTNEDNLSEIARVQLRAAIEAAQSNTSTNPITISILKKAEADKLAAAKASVAIYTAGRAQIARALTAYDGYVKAGPIPFYMTKGWDNNLIALDKLIGAHATDAEVKTKTAALKASIDAVPAYQQKFYEAVAWQERATTLKGVVLTYATRANIDAIKAAGNAIVTEIHSATTSTAGLDKRITAVKTAITAGEKSSADRSGPIQAGNSIYSKAKAASDTYGASANPGIQKQLSAALAAYNTAKTVGTGAQVSAAAKTVQVKSAAVTDSAQALRASKRLAGKATTAYYSKTRAPKANRAALWKANGALGAAVRAKATPATLAPLNKKVQDALNRVITW
;
A
#
# COMPACT_ATOMS: atom_id res chain seq x y z
N MET A 1 57.44 43.45 18.63
CA MET A 1 56.14 43.08 18.03
C MET A 1 56.23 41.82 17.14
N ASN A 2 56.95 40.77 17.56
CA ASN A 2 57.17 39.55 16.74
C ASN A 2 56.58 38.25 17.35
N SER A 3 55.86 38.34 18.48
CA SER A 3 55.30 37.18 19.20
C SER A 3 53.87 36.83 18.79
N PHE A 4 53.11 37.77 18.23
CA PHE A 4 51.71 37.55 17.83
C PHE A 4 51.56 36.84 16.48
N THR A 5 52.50 37.08 15.55
CA THR A 5 52.50 36.47 14.21
C THR A 5 53.01 35.02 14.20
N ARG A 6 53.89 34.61 15.13
CA ARG A 6 54.41 33.23 15.21
C ARG A 6 53.43 32.22 15.77
N LYS A 7 52.62 32.59 16.77
CA LYS A 7 51.55 31.73 17.31
C LYS A 7 50.42 31.55 16.29
N ALA A 8 50.09 32.59 15.52
CA ALA A 8 49.12 32.52 14.44
C ALA A 8 49.65 31.67 13.25
N ALA A 9 50.92 31.79 12.87
CA ALA A 9 51.51 30.99 11.81
C ALA A 9 51.54 29.49 12.15
N LEU A 10 51.97 29.12 13.36
CA LEU A 10 51.99 27.73 13.85
C LEU A 10 50.59 27.13 14.02
N ALA A 11 49.63 27.90 14.54
CA ALA A 11 48.24 27.47 14.57
C ALA A 11 47.69 27.23 13.15
N CYS A 12 48.03 28.08 12.18
CA CYS A 12 47.62 27.91 10.78
C CYS A 12 48.31 26.73 10.09
N THR A 13 49.60 26.43 10.33
CA THR A 13 50.27 25.23 9.77
C THR A 13 49.81 23.93 10.42
N LEU A 14 49.49 23.93 11.72
CA LEU A 14 48.96 22.75 12.41
C LEU A 14 47.50 22.46 12.01
N VAL A 15 46.68 23.51 11.86
CA VAL A 15 45.33 23.41 11.27
C VAL A 15 45.43 22.90 9.84
N ALA A 16 46.37 23.40 9.02
CA ALA A 16 46.58 22.92 7.64
C ALA A 16 46.99 21.43 7.58
N ALA A 17 47.85 20.96 8.48
CA ALA A 17 48.26 19.55 8.56
C ALA A 17 47.12 18.62 9.01
N ILE A 18 46.22 19.11 9.88
CA ILE A 18 45.02 18.37 10.31
C ILE A 18 43.94 18.38 9.22
N THR A 19 43.81 19.46 8.44
CA THR A 19 42.84 19.55 7.33
C THR A 19 43.28 18.83 6.05
N LEU A 20 44.59 18.67 5.79
CA LEU A 20 45.11 18.00 4.58
C LEU A 20 45.44 16.51 4.80
N GLY A 21 45.46 16.04 6.06
CA GLY A 21 45.69 14.62 6.40
C GLY A 21 44.55 13.65 6.03
N THR A 22 43.48 14.14 5.39
CA THR A 22 42.34 13.31 4.96
C THR A 22 42.17 13.19 3.44
N ALA A 23 43.15 13.59 2.62
CA ALA A 23 43.12 13.36 1.19
C ALA A 23 44.12 12.27 0.75
N GLY A 24 43.61 11.09 0.38
CA GLY A 24 44.27 10.22 -0.60
C GLY A 24 44.83 8.88 -0.09
N VAL A 25 44.10 7.82 -0.42
CA VAL A 25 44.51 6.42 -0.42
C VAL A 25 45.51 6.14 -1.56
N SER A 26 46.57 5.36 -1.29
CA SER A 26 47.44 4.57 -2.21
C SER A 26 48.31 5.28 -3.27
N TYR A 27 49.63 5.02 -3.27
CA TYR A 27 50.37 4.33 -4.35
C TYR A 27 51.84 4.00 -3.94
N ALA A 28 52.45 3.08 -4.68
CA ALA A 28 53.56 2.17 -4.36
C ALA A 28 55.02 2.71 -4.33
N ALA A 29 55.84 2.02 -3.52
CA ALA A 29 57.19 1.46 -3.72
C ALA A 29 58.42 2.28 -4.26
N THR A 30 59.44 2.42 -3.38
CA THR A 30 60.93 2.24 -3.55
C THR A 30 61.76 3.14 -4.52
N PRO A 31 63.11 3.21 -4.44
CA PRO A 31 64.05 3.47 -3.31
C PRO A 31 65.12 4.58 -3.63
N ILE A 32 65.95 4.93 -2.62
CA ILE A 32 67.06 5.92 -2.52
C ILE A 32 68.21 5.69 -3.55
N PRO A 33 69.16 6.64 -3.86
CA PRO A 33 70.43 6.77 -3.06
C PRO A 33 71.27 8.11 -3.12
N VAL A 34 71.90 8.45 -1.98
CA VAL A 34 73.22 9.10 -1.63
C VAL A 34 73.78 10.46 -2.14
N GLY A 35 74.33 11.23 -1.18
CA GLY A 35 75.54 12.08 -1.33
C GLY A 35 75.72 13.22 -0.27
N PRO A 36 76.77 13.25 0.60
CA PRO A 36 77.02 14.28 1.65
C PRO A 36 78.25 15.19 1.34
N PRO A 37 78.74 16.06 2.25
CA PRO A 37 78.15 17.13 3.10
C PRO A 37 78.89 18.50 2.89
N ASN A 38 78.78 19.47 3.84
CA ASN A 38 79.52 20.74 4.05
C ASN A 38 78.83 22.04 3.52
N ILE A 39 78.59 23.14 4.25
CA ILE A 39 79.08 23.66 5.55
C ILE A 39 78.05 24.68 6.13
N GLN A 40 78.05 24.79 7.47
CA GLN A 40 77.94 26.02 8.31
C GLN A 40 76.78 26.09 9.30
N VAL A 41 77.16 25.72 10.52
CA VAL A 41 76.61 26.10 11.82
C VAL A 41 76.34 27.61 11.86
N VAL A 42 75.06 27.97 12.03
CA VAL A 42 74.66 29.24 12.65
C VAL A 42 74.10 28.92 14.02
N ALA A 43 74.51 29.75 14.98
CA ALA A 43 74.34 29.61 16.41
C ALA A 43 72.93 29.21 16.86
N THR A 44 72.93 28.27 17.80
CA THR A 44 71.86 27.83 18.70
C THR A 44 70.91 28.95 19.14
N THR A 45 69.67 28.90 18.65
CA THR A 45 68.52 29.22 19.49
C THR A 45 68.08 27.94 20.20
N PRO A 46 67.73 27.98 21.50
CA PRO A 46 67.20 26.79 22.16
C PRO A 46 65.92 26.39 21.41
N GLU A 47 65.88 25.17 20.88
CA GLU A 47 64.60 24.51 20.66
C GLU A 47 63.94 24.45 22.03
N VAL A 48 63.02 25.37 22.30
CA VAL A 48 61.96 25.13 23.26
C VAL A 48 61.14 24.01 22.61
N THR A 49 61.56 22.77 22.82
CA THR A 49 60.82 21.58 22.44
C THR A 49 59.60 21.56 23.36
N GLN A 50 58.56 22.33 23.00
CA GLN A 50 57.28 22.23 23.68
C GLN A 50 56.77 20.80 23.49
N ASP A 51 56.26 20.22 24.58
CA ASP A 51 55.77 18.85 24.52
C ASP A 51 54.62 18.77 23.51
N PRO A 52 54.66 17.85 22.53
CA PRO A 52 53.56 17.61 21.60
C PRO A 52 52.21 17.40 22.30
N ALA A 53 52.19 16.84 23.52
CA ALA A 53 50.98 16.66 24.31
C ALA A 53 50.42 18.00 24.83
N GLU A 54 51.28 18.92 25.26
CA GLU A 54 50.91 20.25 25.73
C GLU A 54 50.33 21.09 24.58
N VAL A 55 50.99 21.09 23.42
CA VAL A 55 50.48 21.77 22.22
C VAL A 55 49.13 21.17 21.80
N TYR A 56 48.98 19.85 21.87
CA TYR A 56 47.75 19.16 21.52
C TYR A 56 46.58 19.54 22.44
N LEU A 57 46.83 19.55 23.76
CA LEU A 57 45.87 19.96 24.77
C LEU A 57 45.39 21.39 24.53
N VAL A 58 46.31 22.35 24.36
CA VAL A 58 45.97 23.77 24.11
C VAL A 58 45.14 23.94 22.84
N THR A 59 45.43 23.14 21.80
CA THR A 59 44.76 23.27 20.50
C THR A 59 43.39 22.58 20.46
N ASN A 60 43.18 21.53 21.25
CA ASN A 60 42.01 20.65 21.14
C ASN A 60 41.22 20.52 22.44
N GLU A 61 41.47 21.37 23.43
CA GLU A 61 40.86 21.29 24.76
C GLU A 61 39.33 21.14 24.69
N ASP A 62 38.68 21.92 23.82
CA ASP A 62 37.22 21.93 23.66
C ASP A 62 36.65 20.72 22.89
N ASN A 63 37.52 19.87 22.35
CA ASN A 63 37.17 18.64 21.67
C ASN A 63 37.59 17.39 22.47
N LEU A 64 37.97 17.57 23.74
CA LEU A 64 38.24 16.47 24.66
C LEU A 64 37.09 16.30 25.64
N SER A 65 36.79 15.05 25.97
CA SER A 65 36.03 14.76 27.18
C SER A 65 36.76 15.30 28.41
N GLU A 66 36.00 15.67 29.44
CA GLU A 66 36.56 16.17 30.69
C GLU A 66 37.60 15.20 31.28
N ILE A 67 37.30 13.90 31.26
CA ILE A 67 38.21 12.84 31.74
C ILE A 67 39.51 12.81 30.92
N ALA A 68 39.43 12.83 29.59
CA ALA A 68 40.63 12.80 28.74
C ALA A 68 41.48 14.06 28.94
N ARG A 69 40.84 15.22 29.10
CA ARG A 69 41.51 16.49 29.38
C ARG A 69 42.27 16.46 30.71
N VAL A 70 41.60 16.04 31.79
CA VAL A 70 42.20 15.94 33.13
C VAL A 70 43.36 14.94 33.14
N GLN A 71 43.18 13.77 32.52
CA GLN A 71 44.23 12.75 32.46
C GLN A 71 45.44 13.18 31.63
N LEU A 72 45.22 13.90 30.53
CA LEU A 72 46.31 14.43 29.71
C LEU A 72 47.08 15.52 30.46
N ARG A 73 46.38 16.45 31.14
CA ARG A 73 47.01 17.47 31.99
C ARG A 73 47.88 16.85 33.09
N ALA A 74 47.34 15.88 33.82
CA ALA A 74 48.09 15.19 34.87
C ALA A 74 49.32 14.45 34.33
N ALA A 75 49.24 13.88 33.12
CA ALA A 75 50.38 13.22 32.49
C ALA A 75 51.48 14.20 32.05
N ILE A 76 51.09 15.36 31.49
CA ILE A 76 52.02 16.45 31.13
C ILE A 76 52.71 16.99 32.38
N GLU A 77 51.96 17.30 33.44
CA GLU A 77 52.51 17.81 34.70
C GLU A 77 53.50 16.81 35.32
N ALA A 78 53.17 15.51 35.32
CA ALA A 78 54.06 14.46 35.83
C ALA A 78 55.32 14.26 34.99
N ALA A 79 55.24 14.45 33.67
CA ALA A 79 56.40 14.41 32.77
C ALA A 79 57.31 15.64 32.95
N GLN A 80 56.72 16.81 33.27
CA GLN A 80 57.42 18.08 33.48
C GLN A 80 58.02 18.24 34.89
N SER A 81 57.42 17.65 35.93
CA SER A 81 57.90 17.74 37.33
C SER A 81 59.20 16.93 37.61
N ASN A 82 60.00 16.68 36.58
CA ASN A 82 61.09 15.74 36.52
C ASN A 82 62.30 16.17 37.38
N THR A 83 62.24 15.87 38.68
CA THR A 83 63.39 15.96 39.60
C THR A 83 64.12 14.62 39.79
N SER A 84 63.70 13.55 39.08
CA SER A 84 64.32 12.23 39.17
C SER A 84 65.47 12.05 38.18
N THR A 85 66.63 11.61 38.65
CA THR A 85 67.79 11.22 37.81
C THR A 85 67.70 9.77 37.29
N ASN A 86 66.63 9.03 37.59
CA ASN A 86 66.50 7.63 37.19
C ASN A 86 65.92 7.49 35.76
N PRO A 87 66.69 6.99 34.78
CA PRO A 87 66.25 6.86 33.39
C PRO A 87 65.06 5.92 33.19
N ILE A 88 64.87 4.92 34.07
CA ILE A 88 63.72 3.99 34.02
C ILE A 88 62.43 4.74 34.35
N THR A 89 62.45 5.60 35.38
CA THR A 89 61.30 6.41 35.79
C THR A 89 60.90 7.40 34.70
N ILE A 90 61.88 8.07 34.07
CA ILE A 90 61.63 8.99 32.95
C ILE A 90 60.98 8.25 31.77
N SER A 91 61.44 7.04 31.44
CA SER A 91 60.86 6.24 30.35
C SER A 91 59.41 5.83 30.61
N ILE A 92 59.08 5.45 31.85
CA ILE A 92 57.70 5.10 32.25
C ILE A 92 56.76 6.31 32.15
N LEU A 93 57.19 7.48 32.62
CA LEU A 93 56.40 8.71 32.56
C LEU A 93 56.14 9.15 31.11
N LYS A 94 57.17 9.13 30.26
CA LYS A 94 57.04 9.42 28.82
C LYS A 94 56.11 8.45 28.10
N LYS A 95 56.11 7.17 28.48
CA LYS A 95 55.17 6.18 27.93
C LYS A 95 53.74 6.47 28.36
N ALA A 96 53.51 6.76 29.65
CA ALA A 96 52.19 7.10 30.16
C ALA A 96 51.63 8.36 29.47
N GLU A 97 52.45 9.38 29.27
CA GLU A 97 52.11 10.58 28.51
C GLU A 97 51.74 10.26 27.06
N ALA A 98 52.54 9.45 26.36
CA ALA A 98 52.23 9.02 25.00
C ALA A 98 50.90 8.24 24.92
N ASP A 99 50.61 7.37 25.89
CA ASP A 99 49.36 6.61 25.97
C ASP A 99 48.16 7.54 26.23
N LYS A 100 48.30 8.55 27.12
CA LYS A 100 47.26 9.56 27.37
C LYS A 100 47.05 10.48 26.17
N LEU A 101 48.11 10.86 25.46
CA LEU A 101 48.00 11.63 24.21
C LEU A 101 47.27 10.82 23.12
N ALA A 102 47.53 9.52 23.02
CA ALA A 102 46.80 8.64 22.10
C ALA A 102 45.31 8.55 22.46
N ALA A 103 44.96 8.42 23.75
CA ALA A 103 43.57 8.43 24.22
C ALA A 103 42.88 9.78 23.96
N ALA A 104 43.59 10.91 24.17
CA ALA A 104 43.10 12.24 23.85
C ALA A 104 42.80 12.40 22.36
N LYS A 105 43.69 11.91 21.48
CA LYS A 105 43.44 11.87 20.03
C LYS A 105 42.19 11.08 19.65
N ALA A 106 41.93 9.95 20.33
CA ALA A 106 40.73 9.18 20.13
C ALA A 106 39.46 9.93 20.58
N SER A 107 39.51 10.64 21.72
CA SER A 107 38.41 11.47 22.21
C SER A 107 38.07 12.61 21.23
N VAL A 108 39.08 13.31 20.70
CA VAL A 108 38.90 14.35 19.67
C VAL A 108 38.21 13.80 18.42
N ALA A 109 38.56 12.59 17.97
CA ALA A 109 37.90 11.97 16.83
C ALA A 109 36.40 11.72 17.07
N ILE A 110 36.02 11.32 18.30
CA ILE A 110 34.61 11.12 18.69
C ILE A 110 33.84 12.44 18.66
N TYR A 111 34.40 13.49 19.26
CA TYR A 111 33.78 14.83 19.27
C TYR A 111 33.68 15.42 17.86
N THR A 112 34.72 15.25 17.05
CA THR A 112 34.73 15.68 15.65
C THR A 112 33.62 14.97 14.85
N ALA A 113 33.46 13.66 15.04
CA ALA A 113 32.37 12.90 14.42
C ALA A 113 30.98 13.40 14.89
N GLY A 114 30.83 13.72 16.17
CA GLY A 114 29.61 14.31 16.71
C GLY A 114 29.26 15.66 16.08
N ARG A 115 30.22 16.59 16.02
CA ARG A 115 30.06 17.91 15.36
C ARG A 115 29.74 17.76 13.87
N ALA A 116 30.43 16.88 13.16
CA ALA A 116 30.14 16.57 11.76
C ALA A 116 28.72 16.03 11.57
N GLN A 117 28.22 15.24 12.53
CA GLN A 117 26.86 14.70 12.49
C GLN A 117 25.79 15.77 12.80
N ILE A 118 26.07 16.76 13.66
CA ILE A 118 25.23 17.95 13.84
C ILE A 118 25.16 18.76 12.54
N ALA A 119 26.31 19.03 11.92
CA ALA A 119 26.36 19.77 10.65
C ALA A 119 25.57 19.04 9.55
N ARG A 120 25.76 17.71 9.43
CA ARG A 120 24.97 16.86 8.53
C ARG A 120 23.48 16.96 8.81
N ALA A 121 23.09 16.98 10.08
CA ALA A 121 21.70 17.12 10.47
C ALA A 121 21.14 18.48 9.98
N LEU A 122 21.75 19.60 10.32
CA LEU A 122 21.25 20.91 9.89
C LEU A 122 21.08 21.02 8.36
N THR A 123 22.04 20.52 7.59
CA THR A 123 21.95 20.48 6.11
C THR A 123 20.84 19.54 5.62
N ALA A 124 20.71 18.36 6.23
CA ALA A 124 19.73 17.36 5.83
C ALA A 124 18.29 17.81 6.14
N TYR A 125 18.09 18.59 7.20
CA TYR A 125 16.77 19.12 7.56
C TYR A 125 16.17 19.94 6.42
N ASP A 126 16.93 20.91 5.89
CA ASP A 126 16.51 21.75 4.77
C ASP A 126 16.25 20.93 3.50
N GLY A 127 17.07 19.91 3.24
CA GLY A 127 16.91 19.03 2.08
C GLY A 127 15.63 18.19 2.17
N TYR A 128 15.40 17.52 3.30
CA TYR A 128 14.27 16.59 3.43
C TYR A 128 12.94 17.29 3.64
N VAL A 129 12.89 18.39 4.41
CA VAL A 129 11.65 19.16 4.61
C VAL A 129 11.15 19.75 3.29
N LYS A 130 12.05 20.18 2.40
CA LYS A 130 11.68 20.65 1.06
C LYS A 130 11.29 19.51 0.11
N ALA A 131 11.85 18.32 0.29
CA ALA A 131 11.66 17.18 -0.61
C ALA A 131 10.35 16.40 -0.38
N GLY A 132 9.65 16.62 0.74
CA GLY A 132 8.36 15.98 0.97
C GLY A 132 7.94 15.88 2.43
N PRO A 133 6.77 15.25 2.67
CA PRO A 133 6.21 15.13 4.01
C PRO A 133 7.05 14.20 4.89
N ILE A 134 7.25 14.62 6.14
CA ILE A 134 7.93 13.87 7.20
C ILE A 134 7.00 13.88 8.43
N PRO A 135 6.77 12.74 9.10
CA PRO A 135 5.93 12.70 10.28
C PRO A 135 6.54 13.52 11.41
N PHE A 136 5.68 14.22 12.15
CA PHE A 136 6.09 15.06 13.27
C PHE A 136 6.92 14.31 14.33
N TYR A 137 6.64 13.02 14.58
CA TYR A 137 7.41 12.26 15.56
C TYR A 137 8.86 12.01 15.11
N MET A 138 9.13 11.90 13.79
CA MET A 138 10.48 11.72 13.26
C MET A 138 11.28 13.02 13.36
N THR A 139 10.67 14.15 13.00
CA THR A 139 11.32 15.47 13.14
C THR A 139 11.55 15.82 14.61
N LYS A 140 10.58 15.56 15.50
CA LYS A 140 10.75 15.75 16.95
C LYS A 140 11.86 14.86 17.54
N GLY A 141 11.94 13.60 17.12
CA GLY A 141 12.99 12.68 17.57
C GLY A 141 14.39 13.12 17.13
N TRP A 142 14.49 13.61 15.89
CA TRP A 142 15.69 14.23 15.36
C TRP A 142 16.09 15.46 16.18
N ASP A 143 15.19 16.43 16.35
CA ASP A 143 15.48 17.69 17.05
C ASP A 143 15.94 17.43 18.49
N ASN A 144 15.28 16.51 19.19
CA ASN A 144 15.69 16.08 20.53
C ASN A 144 17.09 15.46 20.55
N ASN A 145 17.44 14.67 19.53
CA ASN A 145 18.77 14.06 19.44
C ASN A 145 19.86 15.08 19.09
N LEU A 146 19.53 16.05 18.24
CA LEU A 146 20.41 17.15 17.85
C LEU A 146 20.74 18.04 19.05
N ILE A 147 19.71 18.54 19.75
CA ILE A 147 19.87 19.41 20.94
C ILE A 147 20.67 18.69 22.02
N ALA A 148 20.36 17.41 22.26
CA ALA A 148 21.06 16.65 23.28
C ALA A 148 22.52 16.35 22.92
N LEU A 149 22.85 16.08 21.65
CA LEU A 149 24.24 15.91 21.22
C LEU A 149 25.03 17.22 21.35
N ASP A 150 24.44 18.35 20.93
CA ASP A 150 25.06 19.67 21.06
C ASP A 150 25.35 20.00 22.52
N LYS A 151 24.40 19.75 23.42
CA LYS A 151 24.58 19.92 24.87
C LYS A 151 25.70 19.02 25.43
N LEU A 152 25.77 17.75 25.03
CA LEU A 152 26.83 16.83 25.49
C LEU A 152 28.21 17.29 25.04
N ILE A 153 28.34 17.77 23.80
CA ILE A 153 29.59 18.31 23.26
C ILE A 153 30.00 19.58 24.00
N GLY A 154 29.07 20.51 24.20
CA GLY A 154 29.32 21.76 24.94
C GLY A 154 29.64 21.55 26.42
N ALA A 155 29.16 20.45 27.02
CA ALA A 155 29.43 20.09 28.41
C ALA A 155 30.67 19.19 28.58
N HIS A 156 31.41 18.87 27.51
CA HIS A 156 32.55 17.96 27.55
C HIS A 156 32.25 16.59 28.20
N ALA A 157 31.07 16.04 27.91
CA ALA A 157 30.59 14.75 28.42
C ALA A 157 31.52 13.56 28.08
N THR A 158 31.21 12.37 28.59
CA THR A 158 32.05 11.20 28.32
C THR A 158 32.03 10.82 26.84
N ASP A 159 33.15 10.26 26.36
CA ASP A 159 33.27 9.75 24.98
C ASP A 159 32.15 8.76 24.62
N ALA A 160 31.74 7.93 25.59
CA ALA A 160 30.66 6.96 25.42
C ALA A 160 29.30 7.64 25.18
N GLU A 161 28.98 8.70 25.92
CA GLU A 161 27.73 9.45 25.76
C GLU A 161 27.67 10.18 24.42
N VAL A 162 28.75 10.87 24.04
CA VAL A 162 28.85 11.58 22.75
C VAL A 162 28.74 10.58 21.60
N LYS A 163 29.45 9.45 21.66
CA LYS A 163 29.38 8.39 20.64
C LYS A 163 27.97 7.80 20.52
N THR A 164 27.33 7.49 21.64
CA THR A 164 25.97 6.94 21.67
C THR A 164 24.96 7.91 21.06
N LYS A 165 25.03 9.19 21.44
CA LYS A 165 24.10 10.19 20.95
C LYS A 165 24.34 10.57 19.48
N THR A 166 25.60 10.54 19.05
CA THR A 166 25.99 10.66 17.62
C THR A 166 25.35 9.56 16.78
N ALA A 167 25.42 8.30 17.24
CA ALA A 167 24.78 7.18 16.55
C ALA A 167 23.25 7.31 16.50
N ALA A 168 22.62 7.78 17.59
CA ALA A 168 21.17 8.01 17.63
C ALA A 168 20.71 9.12 16.67
N LEU A 169 21.45 10.23 16.60
CA LEU A 169 21.18 11.31 15.64
C LEU A 169 21.34 10.81 14.20
N LYS A 170 22.42 10.08 13.91
CA LYS A 170 22.64 9.47 12.59
C LYS A 170 21.49 8.55 12.18
N ALA A 171 21.05 7.66 13.07
CA ALA A 171 19.95 6.74 12.80
C ALA A 171 18.62 7.48 12.53
N SER A 172 18.37 8.59 13.23
CA SER A 172 17.15 9.40 13.03
C SER A 172 17.11 10.05 11.65
N ILE A 173 18.26 10.54 11.17
CA ILE A 173 18.40 11.16 9.84
C ILE A 173 18.29 10.11 8.74
N ASP A 174 18.98 8.97 8.90
CA ASP A 174 19.03 7.92 7.88
C ASP A 174 17.67 7.22 7.69
N ALA A 175 16.75 7.31 8.67
CA ALA A 175 15.41 6.74 8.57
C ALA A 175 14.46 7.55 7.66
N VAL A 176 14.73 8.85 7.45
CA VAL A 176 13.83 9.76 6.70
C VAL A 176 13.67 9.37 5.22
N PRO A 177 14.74 9.09 4.44
CA PRO A 177 14.58 8.70 3.04
C PRO A 177 13.74 7.43 2.85
N ALA A 178 13.96 6.43 3.70
CA ALA A 178 13.20 5.18 3.65
C ALA A 178 11.72 5.40 3.94
N TYR A 179 11.40 6.29 4.89
CA TYR A 179 10.02 6.72 5.13
C TYR A 179 9.43 7.43 3.92
N GLN A 180 10.11 8.44 3.36
CA GLN A 180 9.61 9.23 2.23
C GLN A 180 9.32 8.35 1.02
N GLN A 181 10.22 7.41 0.70
CA GLN A 181 9.99 6.44 -0.38
C GLN A 181 8.70 5.64 -0.16
N LYS A 182 8.48 5.15 1.07
CA LYS A 182 7.28 4.39 1.42
C LYS A 182 6.02 5.23 1.46
N PHE A 183 6.13 6.50 1.86
CA PHE A 183 5.03 7.45 1.78
C PHE A 183 4.56 7.63 0.34
N TYR A 184 5.48 7.87 -0.61
CA TYR A 184 5.11 8.04 -2.02
C TYR A 184 4.57 6.75 -2.64
N GLU A 185 5.12 5.59 -2.29
CA GLU A 185 4.54 4.30 -2.69
C GLU A 185 3.10 4.17 -2.18
N ALA A 186 2.84 4.51 -0.91
CA ALA A 186 1.52 4.44 -0.31
C ALA A 186 0.51 5.37 -1.00
N VAL A 187 0.91 6.61 -1.29
CA VAL A 187 0.06 7.58 -2.02
C VAL A 187 -0.29 7.03 -3.40
N ALA A 188 0.69 6.52 -4.16
CA ALA A 188 0.42 5.94 -5.48
C ALA A 188 -0.58 4.77 -5.43
N TRP A 189 -0.51 3.92 -4.40
CA TRP A 189 -1.48 2.84 -4.21
C TRP A 189 -2.86 3.32 -3.76
N GLN A 190 -2.93 4.38 -2.95
CA GLN A 190 -4.18 5.03 -2.59
C GLN A 190 -4.85 5.66 -3.81
N GLU A 191 -4.09 6.36 -4.66
CA GLU A 191 -4.56 6.90 -5.94
C GLU A 191 -5.03 5.78 -6.87
N ARG A 192 -4.26 4.68 -6.95
CA ARG A 192 -4.68 3.51 -7.74
C ARG A 192 -6.02 2.96 -7.26
N ALA A 193 -6.22 2.82 -5.95
CA ALA A 193 -7.46 2.33 -5.37
C ALA A 193 -8.67 3.23 -5.66
N THR A 194 -8.47 4.55 -5.79
CA THR A 194 -9.55 5.52 -6.08
C THR A 194 -9.85 5.67 -7.58
N THR A 195 -8.83 5.50 -8.43
CA THR A 195 -8.91 5.66 -9.90
C THR A 195 -9.26 4.38 -10.65
N LEU A 196 -9.20 3.21 -10.00
CA LEU A 196 -9.70 1.94 -10.51
C LEU A 196 -11.22 1.98 -10.73
N LYS A 197 -11.66 2.61 -11.82
CA LYS A 197 -13.06 2.64 -12.28
C LYS A 197 -13.16 2.34 -13.78
N GLY A 198 -14.39 2.13 -14.24
CA GLY A 198 -14.73 2.09 -15.67
C GLY A 198 -14.57 0.70 -16.31
N VAL A 199 -13.33 0.25 -16.50
CA VAL A 199 -13.02 -0.92 -17.37
C VAL A 199 -12.53 -2.15 -16.60
N VAL A 200 -11.71 -1.97 -15.57
CA VAL A 200 -11.09 -3.09 -14.84
C VAL A 200 -12.07 -3.75 -13.87
N LEU A 201 -12.88 -2.94 -13.18
CA LEU A 201 -13.78 -3.39 -12.11
C LEU A 201 -15.27 -3.36 -12.51
N THR A 202 -15.58 -3.27 -13.81
CA THR A 202 -16.95 -3.14 -14.34
C THR A 202 -17.91 -4.19 -13.78
N TYR A 203 -17.41 -5.41 -13.59
CA TYR A 203 -18.20 -6.57 -13.16
C TYR A 203 -17.84 -7.06 -11.76
N ALA A 204 -17.03 -6.32 -10.98
CA ALA A 204 -16.67 -6.71 -9.62
C ALA A 204 -17.90 -6.66 -8.68
N THR A 205 -17.91 -7.47 -7.61
CA THR A 205 -18.99 -7.39 -6.62
C THR A 205 -18.92 -6.08 -5.84
N ARG A 206 -20.07 -5.65 -5.28
CA ARG A 206 -20.10 -4.49 -4.38
C ARG A 206 -19.14 -4.65 -3.19
N ALA A 207 -19.08 -5.85 -2.59
CA ALA A 207 -18.19 -6.14 -1.47
C ALA A 207 -16.70 -5.97 -1.83
N ASN A 208 -16.28 -6.42 -3.03
CA ASN A 208 -14.91 -6.22 -3.50
C ASN A 208 -14.58 -4.74 -3.73
N ILE A 209 -15.51 -3.98 -4.33
CA ILE A 209 -15.35 -2.53 -4.54
C ILE A 209 -15.23 -1.80 -3.19
N ASP A 210 -16.06 -2.16 -2.21
CA ASP A 210 -16.04 -1.53 -0.90
C ASP A 210 -14.79 -1.94 -0.10
N ALA A 211 -14.26 -3.15 -0.28
CA ALA A 211 -12.98 -3.57 0.28
C ALA A 211 -11.79 -2.78 -0.28
N ILE A 212 -11.75 -2.51 -1.59
CA ILE A 212 -10.72 -1.66 -2.21
C ILE A 212 -10.76 -0.25 -1.63
N LYS A 213 -11.97 0.34 -1.50
CA LYS A 213 -12.13 1.66 -0.87
C LYS A 213 -11.68 1.67 0.58
N ALA A 214 -12.08 0.66 1.36
CA ALA A 214 -11.69 0.56 2.76
C ALA A 214 -10.16 0.44 2.91
N ALA A 215 -9.51 -0.37 2.05
CA ALA A 215 -8.06 -0.50 2.05
C ALA A 215 -7.36 0.81 1.65
N GLY A 216 -7.85 1.51 0.62
CA GLY A 216 -7.32 2.82 0.21
C GLY A 216 -7.47 3.88 1.30
N ASN A 217 -8.62 3.92 1.99
CA ASN A 217 -8.83 4.80 3.14
C ASN A 217 -7.91 4.46 4.32
N ALA A 218 -7.59 3.18 4.53
CA ALA A 218 -6.67 2.78 5.59
C ALA A 218 -5.23 3.29 5.34
N ILE A 219 -4.81 3.49 4.08
CA ILE A 219 -3.55 4.20 3.78
C ILE A 219 -3.62 5.65 4.26
N VAL A 220 -4.73 6.35 3.98
CA VAL A 220 -4.91 7.74 4.42
C VAL A 220 -4.86 7.83 5.94
N THR A 221 -5.54 6.93 6.65
CA THR A 221 -5.49 6.86 8.11
C THR A 221 -4.09 6.59 8.64
N GLU A 222 -3.35 5.67 8.01
CA GLU A 222 -1.97 5.37 8.40
C GLU A 222 -1.06 6.58 8.20
N ILE A 223 -1.12 7.24 7.04
CA ILE A 223 -0.33 8.45 6.74
C ILE A 223 -0.51 9.53 7.82
N HIS A 224 -1.75 9.78 8.23
CA HIS A 224 -2.09 10.82 9.21
C HIS A 224 -1.96 10.37 10.67
N SER A 225 -1.50 9.14 10.94
CA SER A 225 -1.38 8.65 12.30
C SER A 225 -0.21 9.31 13.05
N ALA A 226 -0.30 9.43 14.37
CA ALA A 226 0.79 9.98 15.18
C ALA A 226 2.03 9.05 15.24
N THR A 227 1.85 7.77 14.88
CA THR A 227 2.85 6.70 14.99
C THR A 227 3.13 6.04 13.64
N THR A 228 2.90 6.74 12.53
CA THR A 228 3.07 6.20 11.17
C THR A 228 4.45 5.60 11.04
N SER A 229 4.58 4.42 10.45
CA SER A 229 5.90 3.80 10.24
C SER A 229 6.01 3.22 8.84
N THR A 230 7.23 2.95 8.38
CA THR A 230 7.46 2.21 7.13
C THR A 230 6.76 0.86 7.13
N ALA A 231 6.86 0.12 8.25
CA ALA A 231 6.17 -1.16 8.43
C ALA A 231 4.63 -1.03 8.41
N GLY A 232 4.10 0.03 9.03
CA GLY A 232 2.67 0.37 8.99
C GLY A 232 2.19 0.64 7.57
N LEU A 233 2.89 1.51 6.84
CA LEU A 233 2.60 1.82 5.44
C LEU A 233 2.69 0.58 4.55
N ASP A 234 3.72 -0.25 4.69
CA ASP A 234 3.89 -1.50 3.93
C ASP A 234 2.73 -2.48 4.15
N LYS A 235 2.26 -2.59 5.40
CA LYS A 235 1.08 -3.40 5.73
C LYS A 235 -0.17 -2.88 4.99
N ARG A 236 -0.37 -1.56 4.95
CA ARG A 236 -1.52 -0.95 4.23
C ARG A 236 -1.41 -1.10 2.71
N ILE A 237 -0.23 -0.88 2.15
CA ILE A 237 0.06 -1.10 0.73
C ILE A 237 -0.26 -2.54 0.34
N THR A 238 0.19 -3.51 1.14
CA THR A 238 -0.08 -4.94 0.91
C THR A 238 -1.59 -5.22 0.92
N ALA A 239 -2.33 -4.70 1.90
CA ALA A 239 -3.77 -4.87 1.97
C ALA A 239 -4.50 -4.27 0.74
N VAL A 240 -4.07 -3.09 0.26
CA VAL A 240 -4.60 -2.48 -0.97
C VAL A 240 -4.31 -3.34 -2.19
N LYS A 241 -3.07 -3.81 -2.37
CA LYS A 241 -2.69 -4.72 -3.47
C LYS A 241 -3.58 -5.96 -3.48
N THR A 242 -3.75 -6.62 -2.34
CA THR A 242 -4.63 -7.79 -2.20
C THR A 242 -6.09 -7.48 -2.54
N ALA A 243 -6.63 -6.36 -2.05
CA ALA A 243 -8.00 -5.96 -2.32
C ALA A 243 -8.23 -5.69 -3.82
N ILE A 244 -7.28 -5.02 -4.48
CA ILE A 244 -7.31 -4.75 -5.92
C ILE A 244 -7.32 -6.06 -6.70
N THR A 245 -6.37 -6.96 -6.44
CA THR A 245 -6.29 -8.28 -7.10
C THR A 245 -7.59 -9.07 -6.92
N ALA A 246 -8.17 -9.07 -5.72
CA ALA A 246 -9.45 -9.72 -5.46
C ALA A 246 -10.60 -9.09 -6.27
N GLY A 247 -10.62 -7.76 -6.40
CA GLY A 247 -11.60 -7.04 -7.23
C GLY A 247 -11.44 -7.33 -8.72
N GLU A 248 -10.22 -7.36 -9.23
CA GLU A 248 -9.90 -7.71 -10.61
C GLU A 248 -10.35 -9.14 -10.93
N LYS A 249 -10.01 -10.09 -10.06
CA LYS A 249 -10.46 -11.48 -10.17
C LYS A 249 -11.99 -11.59 -10.13
N SER A 250 -12.65 -10.90 -9.20
CA SER A 250 -14.11 -10.84 -9.09
C SER A 250 -14.74 -10.33 -10.40
N SER A 251 -14.17 -9.28 -11.00
CA SER A 251 -14.63 -8.73 -12.28
C SER A 251 -14.47 -9.73 -13.43
N ALA A 252 -13.29 -10.34 -13.54
CA ALA A 252 -12.99 -11.33 -14.57
C ALA A 252 -13.94 -12.54 -14.50
N ASP A 253 -14.07 -13.14 -13.32
CA ASP A 253 -14.89 -14.34 -13.08
C ASP A 253 -16.39 -14.08 -13.33
N ARG A 254 -16.84 -12.82 -13.25
CA ARG A 254 -18.26 -12.43 -13.41
C ARG A 254 -18.59 -11.85 -14.78
N SER A 255 -17.60 -11.42 -15.55
CA SER A 255 -17.80 -10.77 -16.86
C SER A 255 -18.66 -11.59 -17.82
N GLY A 256 -18.23 -12.82 -18.13
CA GLY A 256 -18.97 -13.75 -19.01
C GLY A 256 -20.39 -14.07 -18.51
N PRO A 257 -20.56 -14.50 -17.24
CA PRO A 257 -21.88 -14.73 -16.65
C PRO A 257 -22.83 -13.52 -16.70
N ILE A 258 -22.34 -12.32 -16.43
CA ILE A 258 -23.17 -11.10 -16.46
C ILE A 258 -23.56 -10.76 -17.90
N GLN A 259 -22.65 -10.83 -18.87
CA GLN A 259 -22.97 -10.56 -20.28
C GLN A 259 -24.02 -11.55 -20.82
N ALA A 260 -23.80 -12.85 -20.60
CA ALA A 260 -24.75 -13.89 -21.01
C ALA A 260 -26.11 -13.69 -20.30
N GLY A 261 -26.08 -13.44 -18.99
CA GLY A 261 -27.28 -13.19 -18.20
C GLY A 261 -28.05 -11.95 -18.65
N ASN A 262 -27.39 -10.85 -19.03
CA ASN A 262 -28.04 -9.63 -19.51
C ASN A 262 -28.76 -9.87 -20.84
N SER A 263 -28.18 -10.68 -21.73
CA SER A 263 -28.84 -11.11 -22.97
C SER A 263 -30.11 -11.92 -22.69
N ILE A 264 -30.03 -12.87 -21.75
CA ILE A 264 -31.20 -13.66 -21.29
C ILE A 264 -32.25 -12.75 -20.65
N TYR A 265 -31.85 -11.82 -19.79
CA TYR A 265 -32.74 -10.87 -19.12
C TYR A 265 -33.50 -10.02 -20.14
N SER A 266 -32.82 -9.47 -21.14
CA SER A 266 -33.43 -8.66 -22.20
C SER A 266 -34.48 -9.46 -22.98
N LYS A 267 -34.15 -10.69 -23.41
CA LYS A 267 -35.10 -11.59 -24.09
C LYS A 267 -36.30 -11.93 -23.21
N ALA A 268 -36.07 -12.21 -21.93
CA ALA A 268 -37.13 -12.53 -20.98
C ALA A 268 -38.05 -11.33 -20.71
N LYS A 269 -37.50 -10.11 -20.68
CA LYS A 269 -38.28 -8.89 -20.57
C LYS A 269 -39.16 -8.67 -21.81
N ALA A 270 -38.61 -8.84 -23.01
CA ALA A 270 -39.38 -8.79 -24.25
C ALA A 270 -40.50 -9.84 -24.29
N ALA A 271 -40.25 -11.06 -23.82
CA ALA A 271 -41.27 -12.09 -23.71
C ALA A 271 -42.37 -11.72 -22.70
N SER A 272 -42.00 -11.17 -21.54
CA SER A 272 -42.95 -10.65 -20.56
C SER A 272 -43.83 -9.55 -21.15
N ASP A 273 -43.26 -8.63 -21.93
CA ASP A 273 -43.99 -7.51 -22.51
C ASP A 273 -44.92 -7.98 -23.65
N THR A 274 -44.47 -8.95 -24.46
CA THR A 274 -45.28 -9.52 -25.57
C THR A 274 -46.41 -10.43 -25.08
N TYR A 275 -46.15 -11.26 -24.08
CA TYR A 275 -47.04 -12.36 -23.68
C TYR A 275 -47.67 -12.20 -22.30
N GLY A 276 -47.16 -11.30 -21.45
CA GLY A 276 -47.56 -11.19 -20.04
C GLY A 276 -49.06 -10.99 -19.85
N ALA A 277 -49.68 -10.07 -20.59
CA ALA A 277 -51.13 -9.84 -20.51
C ALA A 277 -51.97 -11.06 -20.93
N SER A 278 -51.43 -11.93 -21.77
CA SER A 278 -52.12 -13.12 -22.28
C SER A 278 -51.83 -14.39 -21.48
N ALA A 279 -50.74 -14.44 -20.72
CA ALA A 279 -50.31 -15.61 -19.96
C ALA A 279 -51.05 -15.76 -18.62
N ASN A 280 -50.86 -16.91 -17.98
CA ASN A 280 -51.34 -17.15 -16.61
C ASN A 280 -50.65 -16.17 -15.62
N PRO A 281 -51.41 -15.47 -14.75
CA PRO A 281 -50.84 -14.50 -13.82
C PRO A 281 -49.84 -15.09 -12.81
N GLY A 282 -50.04 -16.34 -12.38
CA GLY A 282 -49.12 -17.04 -11.49
C GLY A 282 -47.76 -17.30 -12.14
N ILE A 283 -47.75 -17.68 -13.42
CA ILE A 283 -46.51 -17.87 -14.19
C ILE A 283 -45.80 -16.53 -14.42
N GLN A 284 -46.53 -15.47 -14.72
CA GLN A 284 -45.96 -14.12 -14.86
C GLN A 284 -45.35 -13.62 -13.54
N LYS A 285 -45.99 -13.90 -12.40
CA LYS A 285 -45.44 -13.60 -11.06
C LYS A 285 -44.12 -14.33 -10.81
N GLN A 286 -44.03 -15.61 -11.22
CA GLN A 286 -42.78 -16.37 -11.11
C GLN A 286 -41.65 -15.78 -11.99
N LEU A 287 -41.95 -15.34 -13.20
CA LEU A 287 -40.96 -14.64 -14.05
C LEU A 287 -40.50 -13.33 -13.39
N SER A 288 -41.43 -12.53 -12.85
CA SER A 288 -41.12 -11.27 -12.17
C SER A 288 -40.18 -11.48 -10.97
N ALA A 289 -40.43 -12.52 -10.17
CA ALA A 289 -39.55 -12.91 -9.07
C ALA A 289 -38.16 -13.36 -9.56
N ALA A 290 -38.09 -14.13 -10.66
CA ALA A 290 -36.82 -14.56 -11.24
C ALA A 290 -35.99 -13.37 -11.78
N LEU A 291 -36.63 -12.38 -12.41
CA LEU A 291 -35.96 -11.16 -12.88
C LEU A 291 -35.40 -10.34 -11.70
N ALA A 292 -36.14 -10.23 -10.60
CA ALA A 292 -35.67 -9.58 -9.38
C ALA A 292 -34.47 -10.32 -8.73
N ALA A 293 -34.54 -11.65 -8.68
CA ALA A 293 -33.45 -12.49 -8.19
C ALA A 293 -32.18 -12.34 -9.04
N TYR A 294 -32.30 -12.30 -10.37
CA TYR A 294 -31.17 -12.05 -11.27
C TYR A 294 -30.55 -10.65 -11.04
N ASN A 295 -31.37 -9.61 -10.89
CA ASN A 295 -30.86 -8.27 -10.58
C ASN A 295 -30.09 -8.21 -9.25
N THR A 296 -30.51 -9.00 -8.26
CA THR A 296 -29.77 -9.14 -6.99
C THR A 296 -28.47 -9.92 -7.21
N ALA A 297 -28.51 -11.05 -7.92
CA ALA A 297 -27.32 -11.84 -8.21
C ALA A 297 -26.25 -11.04 -8.98
N LYS A 298 -26.66 -10.17 -9.93
CA LYS A 298 -25.72 -9.34 -10.70
C LYS A 298 -24.97 -8.32 -9.85
N THR A 299 -25.45 -7.96 -8.67
CA THR A 299 -24.79 -6.96 -7.79
C THR A 299 -23.91 -7.62 -6.73
N VAL A 300 -24.36 -8.72 -6.13
CA VAL A 300 -23.70 -9.33 -4.96
C VAL A 300 -23.26 -10.78 -5.14
N GLY A 301 -23.77 -11.48 -6.15
CA GLY A 301 -23.50 -12.91 -6.35
C GLY A 301 -22.20 -13.20 -7.11
N THR A 302 -21.66 -14.40 -6.92
CA THR A 302 -20.56 -14.97 -7.71
C THR A 302 -20.98 -15.21 -9.17
N GLY A 303 -20.01 -15.45 -10.07
CA GLY A 303 -20.31 -15.80 -11.46
C GLY A 303 -21.26 -17.00 -11.59
N ALA A 304 -21.07 -18.04 -10.77
CA ALA A 304 -21.95 -19.21 -10.74
C ALA A 304 -23.38 -18.87 -10.28
N GLN A 305 -23.53 -18.02 -9.26
CA GLN A 305 -24.83 -17.57 -8.78
C GLN A 305 -25.56 -16.70 -9.83
N VAL A 306 -24.84 -15.85 -10.56
CA VAL A 306 -25.39 -15.08 -11.69
C VAL A 306 -25.88 -16.01 -12.79
N SER A 307 -25.08 -17.00 -13.20
CA SER A 307 -25.45 -17.98 -14.21
C SER A 307 -26.68 -18.81 -13.80
N ALA A 308 -26.75 -19.24 -12.53
CA ALA A 308 -27.90 -19.97 -12.01
C ALA A 308 -29.18 -19.13 -12.06
N ALA A 309 -29.12 -17.88 -11.59
CA ALA A 309 -30.26 -16.96 -11.65
C ALA A 309 -30.71 -16.68 -13.09
N ALA A 310 -29.76 -16.50 -14.02
CA ALA A 310 -30.07 -16.32 -15.44
C ALA A 310 -30.78 -17.55 -16.03
N LYS A 311 -30.34 -18.77 -15.68
CA LYS A 311 -31.02 -20.01 -16.11
C LYS A 311 -32.46 -20.08 -15.57
N THR A 312 -32.70 -19.67 -14.33
CA THR A 312 -34.06 -19.56 -13.79
C THR A 312 -34.90 -18.57 -14.59
N VAL A 313 -34.36 -17.39 -14.93
CA VAL A 313 -35.04 -16.41 -15.79
C VAL A 313 -35.40 -17.02 -17.15
N GLN A 314 -34.49 -17.74 -17.79
CA GLN A 314 -34.72 -18.40 -19.08
C GLN A 314 -35.88 -19.40 -18.99
N VAL A 315 -35.88 -20.28 -17.98
CA VAL A 315 -36.95 -21.28 -17.78
C VAL A 315 -38.30 -20.61 -17.54
N LYS A 316 -38.35 -19.59 -16.68
CA LYS A 316 -39.61 -18.89 -16.39
C LYS A 316 -40.12 -18.07 -17.58
N SER A 317 -39.22 -17.52 -18.39
CA SER A 317 -39.58 -16.84 -19.63
C SER A 317 -40.20 -17.80 -20.65
N ALA A 318 -39.63 -19.00 -20.82
CA ALA A 318 -40.21 -20.02 -21.68
C ALA A 318 -41.62 -20.40 -21.23
N ALA A 319 -41.83 -20.61 -19.92
CA ALA A 319 -43.15 -20.92 -19.36
C ALA A 319 -44.21 -19.82 -19.62
N VAL A 320 -43.82 -18.53 -19.63
CA VAL A 320 -44.72 -17.43 -20.00
C VAL A 320 -45.14 -17.53 -21.47
N THR A 321 -44.18 -17.77 -22.37
CA THR A 321 -44.45 -17.96 -23.81
C THR A 321 -45.36 -19.15 -24.04
N ASP A 322 -45.05 -20.31 -23.44
CA ASP A 322 -45.83 -21.54 -23.57
C ASP A 322 -47.25 -21.36 -23.02
N SER A 323 -47.40 -20.68 -21.89
CA SER A 323 -48.71 -20.37 -21.31
C SER A 323 -49.56 -19.50 -22.24
N ALA A 324 -48.97 -18.47 -22.85
CA ALA A 324 -49.69 -17.62 -23.80
C ALA A 324 -50.03 -18.36 -25.10
N GLN A 325 -49.13 -19.20 -25.61
CA GLN A 325 -49.38 -20.02 -26.79
C GLN A 325 -50.48 -21.06 -26.56
N ALA A 326 -50.47 -21.76 -25.42
CA ALA A 326 -51.52 -22.70 -25.04
C ALA A 326 -52.89 -22.01 -24.95
N LEU A 327 -52.96 -20.81 -24.35
CA LEU A 327 -54.20 -20.03 -24.29
C LEU A 327 -54.68 -19.59 -25.67
N ARG A 328 -53.78 -19.19 -26.57
CA ARG A 328 -54.14 -18.85 -27.97
C ARG A 328 -54.66 -20.08 -28.72
N ALA A 329 -54.04 -21.24 -28.58
CA ALA A 329 -54.48 -22.49 -29.19
C ALA A 329 -55.87 -22.90 -28.67
N SER A 330 -56.08 -22.85 -27.35
CA SER A 330 -57.37 -23.12 -26.72
C SER A 330 -58.47 -22.16 -27.16
N LYS A 331 -58.16 -20.85 -27.31
CA LYS A 331 -59.11 -19.86 -27.88
C LYS A 331 -59.53 -20.23 -29.30
N ARG A 332 -58.57 -20.60 -30.16
CA ARG A 332 -58.84 -21.02 -31.54
C ARG A 332 -59.70 -22.29 -31.58
N LEU A 333 -59.40 -23.28 -30.75
CA LEU A 333 -60.18 -24.51 -30.66
C LEU A 333 -61.61 -24.23 -30.17
N ALA A 334 -61.76 -23.39 -29.15
CA ALA A 334 -63.08 -22.99 -28.65
C ALA A 334 -63.90 -22.27 -29.73
N GLY A 335 -63.27 -21.39 -30.51
CA GLY A 335 -63.89 -20.74 -31.67
C GLY A 335 -64.39 -21.76 -32.72
N LYS A 336 -63.54 -22.71 -33.11
CA LYS A 336 -63.91 -23.80 -34.05
C LYS A 336 -65.08 -24.64 -33.51
N ALA A 337 -65.05 -24.98 -32.23
CA ALA A 337 -66.12 -25.72 -31.58
C ALA A 337 -67.45 -24.95 -31.59
N THR A 338 -67.42 -23.64 -31.33
CA THR A 338 -68.59 -22.76 -31.44
C THR A 338 -69.13 -22.73 -32.87
N THR A 339 -68.26 -22.55 -33.88
CA THR A 339 -68.68 -22.55 -35.29
C THR A 339 -69.33 -23.88 -35.67
N ALA A 340 -68.71 -25.01 -35.35
CA ALA A 340 -69.25 -26.33 -35.67
C ALA A 340 -70.58 -26.61 -34.96
N TYR A 341 -70.75 -26.15 -33.71
CA TYR A 341 -72.01 -26.28 -32.98
C TYR A 341 -73.18 -25.62 -33.72
N TYR A 342 -72.96 -24.47 -34.35
CA TYR A 342 -74.00 -23.74 -35.11
C TYR A 342 -74.15 -24.23 -36.54
N SER A 343 -73.06 -24.59 -37.23
CA SER A 343 -73.10 -24.96 -38.65
C SER A 343 -73.51 -26.42 -38.91
N LYS A 344 -73.24 -27.34 -37.97
CA LYS A 344 -73.55 -28.77 -38.13
C LYS A 344 -74.90 -29.13 -37.51
N THR A 345 -75.98 -28.60 -38.08
CA THR A 345 -77.35 -28.78 -37.57
C THR A 345 -77.87 -30.22 -37.68
N ARG A 346 -77.33 -31.03 -38.59
CA ARG A 346 -77.69 -32.45 -38.81
C ARG A 346 -77.05 -33.42 -37.81
N ALA A 347 -76.05 -32.98 -37.04
CA ALA A 347 -75.42 -33.84 -36.04
C ALA A 347 -76.40 -34.18 -34.89
N PRO A 348 -76.32 -35.39 -34.30
CA PRO A 348 -77.20 -35.80 -33.21
C PRO A 348 -77.21 -34.80 -32.04
N LYS A 349 -78.40 -34.54 -31.47
CA LYS A 349 -78.59 -33.59 -30.36
C LYS A 349 -77.65 -33.87 -29.18
N ALA A 350 -77.43 -35.15 -28.86
CA ALA A 350 -76.52 -35.58 -27.79
C ALA A 350 -75.05 -35.18 -28.07
N ASN A 351 -74.58 -35.34 -29.33
CA ASN A 351 -73.22 -34.96 -29.72
C ASN A 351 -73.02 -33.44 -29.69
N ARG A 352 -74.02 -32.68 -30.14
CA ARG A 352 -74.01 -31.21 -30.06
C ARG A 352 -74.02 -30.71 -28.61
N ALA A 353 -74.82 -31.33 -27.74
CA ALA A 353 -74.86 -31.00 -26.31
C ALA A 353 -73.52 -31.30 -25.61
N ALA A 354 -72.89 -32.44 -25.93
CA ALA A 354 -71.57 -32.80 -25.41
C ALA A 354 -70.49 -31.79 -25.85
N LEU A 355 -70.51 -31.37 -27.13
CA LEU A 355 -69.62 -30.33 -27.65
C LEU A 355 -69.82 -29.01 -26.93
N TRP A 356 -71.07 -28.57 -26.72
CA TRP A 356 -71.37 -27.34 -26.00
C TRP A 356 -70.86 -27.37 -24.55
N LYS A 357 -71.11 -28.47 -23.83
CA LYS A 357 -70.63 -28.65 -22.45
C LYS A 357 -69.11 -28.63 -22.36
N ALA A 358 -68.42 -29.36 -23.25
CA ALA A 358 -66.96 -29.38 -23.30
C ALA A 358 -66.38 -27.99 -23.64
N ASN A 359 -66.98 -27.30 -24.61
CA ASN A 359 -66.56 -25.96 -25.04
C ASN A 359 -66.79 -24.91 -23.95
N GLY A 360 -67.89 -25.01 -23.18
CA GLY A 360 -68.15 -24.16 -22.03
C GLY A 360 -67.08 -24.29 -20.94
N ALA A 361 -66.66 -25.53 -20.63
CA ALA A 361 -65.58 -25.77 -19.67
C ALA A 361 -64.23 -25.22 -20.17
N LEU A 362 -63.91 -25.41 -21.46
CA LEU A 362 -62.70 -24.83 -22.07
C LEU A 362 -62.74 -23.29 -22.06
N GLY A 363 -63.87 -22.69 -22.42
CA GLY A 363 -64.07 -21.24 -22.43
C GLY A 363 -63.97 -20.63 -21.03
N ALA A 364 -64.45 -21.31 -19.99
CA ALA A 364 -64.23 -20.91 -18.60
C ALA A 364 -62.74 -20.95 -18.22
N ALA A 365 -62.04 -22.04 -18.54
CA ALA A 365 -60.60 -22.17 -18.26
C ALA A 365 -59.74 -21.14 -19.02
N VAL A 366 -60.10 -20.83 -20.28
CA VAL A 366 -59.46 -19.78 -21.09
C VAL A 366 -59.64 -18.40 -20.47
N ARG A 367 -60.86 -18.07 -20.00
CA ARG A 367 -61.14 -16.79 -19.30
C ARG A 367 -60.37 -16.70 -17.99
N ALA A 368 -60.26 -17.80 -17.26
CA ALA A 368 -59.45 -17.89 -16.04
C ALA A 368 -57.93 -17.93 -16.31
N LYS A 369 -57.49 -17.89 -17.58
CA LYS A 369 -56.09 -18.01 -17.99
C LYS A 369 -55.41 -19.23 -17.37
N ALA A 370 -56.08 -20.39 -17.41
CA ALA A 370 -55.59 -21.61 -16.81
C ALA A 370 -54.21 -22.04 -17.36
N THR A 371 -53.48 -22.86 -16.59
CA THR A 371 -52.16 -23.34 -16.99
C THR A 371 -52.24 -24.29 -18.18
N PRO A 372 -51.15 -24.49 -18.94
CA PRO A 372 -51.11 -25.47 -20.03
C PRO A 372 -51.56 -26.88 -19.60
N ALA A 373 -51.15 -27.31 -18.40
CA ALA A 373 -51.53 -28.61 -17.84
C ALA A 373 -53.05 -28.74 -17.62
N THR A 374 -53.73 -27.65 -17.21
CA THR A 374 -55.20 -27.63 -17.06
C THR A 374 -55.91 -27.54 -18.41
N LEU A 375 -55.34 -26.82 -19.38
CA LEU A 375 -55.94 -26.66 -20.71
C LEU A 375 -55.86 -27.92 -21.57
N ALA A 376 -54.77 -28.69 -21.48
CA ALA A 376 -54.55 -29.88 -22.31
C ALA A 376 -55.70 -30.93 -22.27
N PRO A 377 -56.18 -31.41 -21.10
CA PRO A 377 -57.28 -32.36 -21.07
C PRO A 377 -58.62 -31.76 -21.53
N LEU A 378 -58.83 -30.45 -21.33
CA LEU A 378 -60.02 -29.75 -21.81
C LEU A 378 -60.01 -29.62 -23.34
N ASN A 379 -58.85 -29.27 -23.92
CA ASN A 379 -58.65 -29.25 -25.36
C ASN A 379 -58.96 -30.62 -25.97
N LYS A 380 -58.46 -31.71 -25.36
CA LYS A 380 -58.76 -33.08 -25.82
C LYS A 380 -60.26 -33.37 -25.80
N LYS A 381 -60.96 -33.07 -24.69
CA LYS A 381 -62.41 -33.27 -24.59
C LYS A 381 -63.19 -32.49 -25.67
N VAL A 382 -62.79 -31.25 -25.95
CA VAL A 382 -63.41 -30.45 -27.01
C VAL A 382 -63.12 -31.04 -28.38
N GLN A 383 -61.88 -31.45 -28.66
CA GLN A 383 -61.49 -32.06 -29.93
C GLN A 383 -62.24 -33.38 -30.19
N ASP A 384 -62.35 -34.24 -29.18
CA ASP A 384 -63.07 -35.52 -29.28
C ASP A 384 -64.56 -35.29 -29.56
N ALA A 385 -65.18 -34.33 -28.87
CA ALA A 385 -66.58 -33.97 -29.09
C ALA A 385 -66.78 -33.31 -30.47
N LEU A 386 -65.83 -32.49 -30.91
CA LEU A 386 -65.84 -31.82 -32.21
C LEU A 386 -65.78 -32.82 -33.36
N ASN A 387 -64.89 -33.81 -33.27
CA ASN A 387 -64.74 -34.86 -34.28
C ASN A 387 -66.06 -35.64 -34.47
N ARG A 388 -66.79 -35.94 -33.37
CA ARG A 388 -68.11 -36.62 -33.43
C ARG A 388 -69.22 -35.79 -34.08
N VAL A 389 -69.07 -34.47 -34.11
CA VAL A 389 -70.04 -33.54 -34.71
C VAL A 389 -69.72 -33.31 -36.18
N ILE A 390 -68.44 -33.23 -36.56
CA ILE A 390 -68.02 -32.94 -37.94
C ILE A 390 -68.24 -34.11 -38.90
N THR A 391 -68.26 -35.34 -38.39
CA THR A 391 -68.55 -36.56 -39.17
C THR A 391 -69.99 -36.65 -39.69
N TRP A 392 -70.85 -35.68 -39.35
CA TRP A 392 -72.22 -35.52 -39.83
C TRP A 392 -72.33 -34.22 -40.65
#